data_AF-L7IX48-F1
#
_entry.id   AF-L7IX48-F1
#
_cell.length_a   1.000
_cell.length_b   1.000
_cell.length_c   1.000
_cell.angle_alpha   90.00
_cell.angle_beta   90.00
_cell.angle_gamma   90.00
#
_symmetry.space_group_name_H-M   'P 1'
#
loop_
_entity.id
_entity.type
_entity.pdbx_description
1 polymer ?
#
loop_
_entity_poly.entity_id
_entity_poly.type
_entity_poly.pdbx_seq_one_letter_code
_entity_poly.pdbx_strand_id
1 'polypeptide(L)'
;MQDSMTAAALPPLVQPLAEEVQQAQTIQQPDANGDAHQASGISADEIALYDRQIRLWGMQAQEKIRSANVLLVTVKALANEIAKNLVLAGINSLTIVDHEVVTAVDFGAQFLLSEDEGHLGMNRAEAASVNLRKLNPRVNVNVDKEDIRTRGPNYFQNFSVVIATDLDPDAFNIINLATRIVNKPFYAAGSHGFYGYIFADLIEHVFVIQRDEGNVATKLQPESRTRDVIDVQVKKEGGKSIERVTKRERYSTWTLSDVAPLPEEYRKSPRRLRAVTPVLSCLRALFEFQQEKGRLPALNRREDLERFTTLATERHHKLGLPVSTLKSEVLRSFLQNIGSELAPVTAIIGGQLAQDVINVLGASQAPIQNTLIFDGNTMEANMYPLHPEDDQLGSGQLVFSSPAGVQFAVDSSNAMAAGVVPDPSLMIPPVNMAGPDIAGPGPDMTLGQ
;
A
#
# COMPACT_ATOMS: atom_id res chain seq x y z
N MET A 1 13.33 -9.05 -67.64
CA MET A 1 13.23 -7.60 -67.38
C MET A 1 12.03 -7.45 -66.44
N GLN A 2 12.20 -7.28 -65.13
CA GLN A 2 12.75 -6.08 -64.44
C GLN A 2 11.93 -4.82 -64.80
N ASP A 3 11.49 -3.96 -63.89
CA ASP A 3 11.51 -3.93 -62.40
C ASP A 3 10.48 -2.87 -61.91
N SER A 4 9.96 -2.83 -60.68
CA SER A 4 10.07 -3.69 -59.47
C SER A 4 8.82 -3.47 -58.56
N MET A 5 8.82 -3.91 -57.29
CA MET A 5 7.82 -3.52 -56.26
C MET A 5 8.47 -2.59 -55.21
N THR A 6 7.95 -1.38 -55.04
CA THR A 6 8.38 -0.46 -53.97
C THR A 6 7.65 -0.74 -52.66
N ALA A 7 8.38 -1.22 -51.65
CA ALA A 7 7.88 -1.30 -50.28
C ALA A 7 7.86 0.08 -49.61
N ALA A 8 6.75 0.45 -48.98
CA ALA A 8 6.67 1.65 -48.15
C ALA A 8 7.22 1.33 -46.74
N ALA A 9 8.20 2.10 -46.28
CA ALA A 9 8.85 1.88 -44.99
C ALA A 9 7.97 2.36 -43.82
N LEU A 10 7.94 1.56 -42.75
CA LEU A 10 7.41 1.98 -41.44
C LEU A 10 8.44 2.86 -40.72
N PRO A 11 8.02 3.86 -39.92
CA PRO A 11 8.93 4.70 -39.15
C PRO A 11 9.65 3.90 -38.04
N PRO A 12 10.88 4.28 -37.66
CA PRO A 12 11.67 3.53 -36.69
C PRO A 12 11.13 3.66 -35.26
N LEU A 13 11.22 2.56 -34.51
CA LEU A 13 10.94 2.51 -33.08
C LEU A 13 11.95 3.35 -32.30
N VAL A 14 11.46 4.11 -31.33
CA VAL A 14 12.27 4.90 -30.38
C VAL A 14 13.12 3.97 -29.51
N GLN A 15 14.41 4.27 -29.40
CA GLN A 15 15.37 3.50 -28.59
C GLN A 15 15.24 3.84 -27.08
N PRO A 16 15.47 2.88 -26.16
CA PRO A 16 15.28 3.08 -24.73
C PRO A 16 16.48 3.72 -24.01
N LEU A 17 16.23 4.24 -22.80
CA LEU A 17 17.20 4.80 -21.87
C LEU A 17 18.38 3.83 -21.61
N ALA A 18 19.57 4.16 -22.12
CA ALA A 18 20.79 3.38 -21.90
C ALA A 18 22.00 4.20 -21.42
N GLU A 19 21.90 5.53 -21.36
CA GLU A 19 23.07 6.40 -21.11
C GLU A 19 23.34 6.75 -19.63
N GLU A 20 22.38 6.56 -18.71
CA GLU A 20 22.57 6.85 -17.28
C GLU A 20 23.44 5.83 -16.53
N VAL A 21 23.84 4.72 -17.16
CA VAL A 21 24.56 3.60 -16.50
C VAL A 21 26.09 3.68 -16.67
N GLN A 22 26.63 4.57 -17.52
CA GLN A 22 28.06 4.55 -17.90
C GLN A 22 28.97 5.59 -17.21
N GLN A 23 28.47 6.48 -16.34
CA GLN A 23 29.33 7.46 -15.65
C GLN A 23 29.92 6.97 -14.31
N ALA A 24 29.55 5.78 -13.84
CA ALA A 24 29.96 5.24 -12.54
C ALA A 24 31.23 4.34 -12.60
N GLN A 25 32.32 4.77 -13.27
CA GLN A 25 33.62 4.08 -13.18
C GLN A 25 34.85 4.86 -13.74
N THR A 26 35.30 5.91 -13.05
CA THR A 26 36.71 6.36 -13.15
C THR A 26 37.20 6.84 -11.79
N ILE A 27 38.02 6.04 -11.10
CA ILE A 27 38.65 6.42 -9.84
C ILE A 27 40.04 7.01 -10.15
N GLN A 28 40.22 8.30 -9.92
CA GLN A 28 41.55 8.93 -9.83
C GLN A 28 41.96 9.12 -8.36
N GLN A 29 43.26 9.16 -8.11
CA GLN A 29 43.83 9.31 -6.77
C GLN A 29 43.55 10.71 -6.20
N PRO A 30 43.38 10.87 -4.88
CA PRO A 30 43.04 12.16 -4.28
C PRO A 30 44.27 13.06 -4.15
N ASP A 31 44.22 14.24 -4.75
CA ASP A 31 45.11 15.35 -4.40
C ASP A 31 44.74 15.92 -3.03
N ALA A 32 45.76 16.32 -2.27
CA ALA A 32 45.59 16.83 -0.92
C ALA A 32 45.26 18.33 -0.90
N ASN A 33 43.99 18.65 -0.64
CA ASN A 33 43.60 19.82 0.16
C ASN A 33 42.18 19.64 0.69
N GLY A 34 41.95 20.05 1.94
CA GLY A 34 40.72 19.71 2.66
C GLY A 34 39.59 20.71 2.45
N ASP A 35 38.43 20.19 2.06
CA ASP A 35 37.13 20.69 2.53
C ASP A 35 36.21 19.49 2.79
N ALA A 36 35.58 19.46 3.97
CA ALA A 36 34.95 18.26 4.50
C ALA A 36 33.50 18.07 4.02
N HIS A 37 33.30 17.72 2.75
CA HIS A 37 32.05 17.09 2.33
C HIS A 37 32.00 15.64 2.81
N GLN A 38 31.24 15.39 3.88
CA GLN A 38 30.95 14.04 4.37
C GLN A 38 30.11 13.28 3.34
N ALA A 39 30.75 12.38 2.59
CA ALA A 39 30.04 11.39 1.79
C ALA A 39 29.18 10.49 2.71
N SER A 40 27.90 10.35 2.37
CA SER A 40 26.87 9.74 3.21
C SER A 40 26.92 8.21 3.25
N GLY A 41 28.02 7.65 3.77
CA GLY A 41 28.12 6.22 4.07
C GLY A 41 27.16 5.79 5.20
N ILE A 42 26.98 4.48 5.33
CA ILE A 42 26.41 3.89 6.55
C ILE A 42 27.52 3.85 7.60
N SER A 43 27.26 4.37 8.80
CA SER A 43 28.27 4.42 9.86
C SER A 43 28.64 3.02 10.35
N ALA A 44 29.86 2.85 10.87
CA ALA A 44 30.31 1.55 11.38
C ALA A 44 29.37 0.97 12.46
N ASP A 45 28.80 1.84 13.31
CA ASP A 45 27.83 1.48 14.34
C ASP A 45 26.48 1.00 13.75
N GLU A 46 26.03 1.60 12.64
CA GLU A 46 24.84 1.14 11.91
C GLU A 46 25.12 -0.18 11.17
N ILE A 47 26.31 -0.36 10.58
CA ILE A 47 26.71 -1.64 9.98
C ILE A 47 26.71 -2.74 11.05
N ALA A 48 27.24 -2.47 12.25
CA ALA A 48 27.24 -3.43 13.35
C ALA A 48 25.82 -3.73 13.87
N LEU A 49 24.94 -2.72 13.96
CA LEU A 49 23.55 -2.88 14.38
C LEU A 49 22.74 -3.72 13.37
N TYR A 50 22.92 -3.45 12.07
CA TYR A 50 22.18 -4.11 10.99
C TYR A 50 22.91 -5.31 10.37
N ASP A 51 24.07 -5.74 10.88
CA ASP A 51 24.90 -6.82 10.31
C ASP A 51 24.08 -8.07 9.91
N ARG A 52 23.17 -8.53 10.77
CA ARG A 52 22.28 -9.68 10.49
C ARG A 52 21.31 -9.43 9.34
N GLN A 53 20.80 -8.20 9.22
CA GLN A 53 19.89 -7.77 8.15
C GLN A 53 20.66 -7.61 6.82
N ILE A 54 21.83 -6.96 6.88
CA ILE A 54 22.73 -6.76 5.74
C ILE A 54 23.20 -8.10 5.15
N ARG A 55 23.44 -9.12 5.97
CA ARG A 55 23.75 -10.50 5.52
C ARG A 55 22.60 -11.17 4.78
N LEU A 56 21.35 -10.75 5.01
CA LEU A 56 20.15 -11.36 4.42
C LEU A 56 19.81 -10.75 3.05
N TRP A 57 19.76 -9.42 2.95
CA TRP A 57 19.34 -8.72 1.73
C TRP A 57 20.44 -7.88 1.04
N GLY A 58 21.64 -7.83 1.61
CA GLY A 58 22.80 -7.14 1.03
C GLY A 58 22.82 -5.63 1.31
N MET A 59 23.99 -5.02 1.10
CA MET A 59 24.23 -3.63 1.49
C MET A 59 23.36 -2.62 0.73
N GLN A 60 23.23 -2.80 -0.60
CA GLN A 60 22.42 -1.94 -1.47
C GLN A 60 20.93 -1.94 -1.10
N ALA A 61 20.40 -3.05 -0.59
CA ALA A 61 19.01 -3.09 -0.11
C ALA A 61 18.86 -2.30 1.18
N GLN A 62 19.80 -2.44 2.13
CA GLN A 62 19.80 -1.68 3.37
C GLN A 62 19.93 -0.16 3.13
N GLU A 63 20.73 0.27 2.15
CA GLU A 63 20.83 1.68 1.75
C GLU A 63 19.49 2.25 1.28
N LYS A 64 18.75 1.50 0.43
CA LYS A 64 17.40 1.89 0.01
C LYS A 64 16.43 1.96 1.17
N ILE A 65 16.41 0.93 2.03
CA ILE A 65 15.59 0.88 3.26
C ILE A 65 15.89 2.11 4.13
N ARG A 66 17.17 2.40 4.40
CA ARG A 66 17.63 3.56 5.19
C ARG A 66 17.22 4.90 4.60
N SER A 67 16.97 4.99 3.30
CA SER A 67 16.47 6.21 2.63
C SER A 67 14.94 6.35 2.62
N ALA A 68 14.21 5.30 3.00
CA ALA A 68 12.76 5.23 2.81
C ALA A 68 11.97 6.05 3.84
N ASN A 69 11.03 6.87 3.35
CA ASN A 69 10.02 7.55 4.17
C ASN A 69 8.71 6.76 4.07
N VAL A 70 8.17 6.25 5.17
CA VAL A 70 6.92 5.47 5.15
C VAL A 70 5.79 6.25 5.81
N LEU A 71 4.63 6.27 5.17
CA LEU A 71 3.38 6.72 5.78
C LEU A 71 2.59 5.51 6.28
N LEU A 72 2.12 5.57 7.52
CA LEU A 72 1.24 4.55 8.11
C LEU A 72 0.00 5.22 8.69
N VAL A 73 -1.17 4.83 8.18
CA VAL A 73 -2.46 5.44 8.48
C VAL A 73 -3.30 4.51 9.36
N THR A 74 -3.93 5.12 10.37
CA THR A 74 -4.60 4.50 11.52
C THR A 74 -3.61 3.83 12.47
N VAL A 75 -3.70 4.11 13.77
CA VAL A 75 -2.79 3.56 14.80
C VAL A 75 -3.56 2.62 15.71
N LYS A 76 -3.63 1.36 15.26
CA LYS A 76 -4.27 0.21 15.92
C LYS A 76 -3.29 -0.94 16.12
N ALA A 77 -3.72 -2.06 16.70
CA ALA A 77 -2.81 -3.17 17.02
C ALA A 77 -2.06 -3.72 15.79
N LEU A 78 -2.70 -3.74 14.62
CA LEU A 78 -2.07 -4.10 13.34
C LEU A 78 -0.99 -3.09 12.92
N ALA A 79 -1.32 -1.79 12.97
CA ALA A 79 -0.37 -0.72 12.67
C ALA A 79 0.84 -0.74 13.60
N ASN A 80 0.65 -1.03 14.90
CA ASN A 80 1.73 -1.10 15.87
C ASN A 80 2.76 -2.19 15.53
N GLU A 81 2.29 -3.35 15.07
CA GLU A 81 3.13 -4.44 14.59
C GLU A 81 3.91 -4.06 13.32
N ILE A 82 3.25 -3.42 12.34
CA ILE A 82 3.90 -2.91 11.12
C ILE A 82 4.97 -1.87 11.49
N ALA A 83 4.60 -0.86 12.29
CA ALA A 83 5.45 0.23 12.72
C ALA A 83 6.70 -0.28 13.46
N LYS A 84 6.54 -1.19 14.43
CA LYS A 84 7.64 -1.83 15.15
C LYS A 84 8.63 -2.48 14.18
N ASN A 85 8.13 -3.31 13.25
CA ASN A 85 9.00 -4.04 12.33
C ASN A 85 9.75 -3.09 11.37
N LEU A 86 9.08 -2.06 10.85
CA LEU A 86 9.72 -1.04 9.98
C LEU A 86 10.76 -0.18 10.72
N VAL A 87 10.46 0.22 11.96
CA VAL A 87 11.39 1.01 12.80
C VAL A 87 12.63 0.18 13.19
N LEU A 88 12.46 -1.12 13.47
CA LEU A 88 13.58 -2.04 13.74
C LEU A 88 14.39 -2.42 12.48
N ALA A 89 13.79 -2.33 11.29
CA ALA A 89 14.49 -2.48 10.00
C ALA A 89 15.34 -1.24 9.62
N GLY A 90 15.10 -0.10 10.27
CA GLY A 90 15.93 1.10 10.12
C GLY A 90 15.60 1.93 8.89
N ILE A 91 14.33 2.19 8.61
CA ILE A 91 13.89 3.18 7.60
C ILE A 91 14.27 4.62 8.00
N ASN A 92 14.28 5.57 7.04
CA ASN A 92 14.63 6.97 7.33
C ASN A 92 13.62 7.63 8.29
N SER A 93 12.33 7.50 7.95
CA SER A 93 11.25 8.10 8.71
C SER A 93 9.96 7.29 8.63
N LEU A 94 9.23 7.28 9.74
CA LEU A 94 7.87 6.77 9.83
C LEU A 94 6.96 7.94 10.21
N THR A 95 6.02 8.29 9.34
CA THR A 95 4.94 9.22 9.69
C THR A 95 3.69 8.41 10.01
N ILE A 96 3.22 8.50 11.25
CA ILE A 96 1.98 7.87 11.69
C ILE A 96 0.83 8.88 11.71
N VAL A 97 -0.31 8.52 11.12
CA VAL A 97 -1.50 9.36 11.02
C VAL A 97 -2.65 8.69 11.75
N ASP A 98 -3.20 9.35 12.76
CA ASP A 98 -4.49 8.99 13.35
C ASP A 98 -5.15 10.23 13.96
N HIS A 99 -6.45 10.38 13.76
CA HIS A 99 -7.25 11.48 14.31
C HIS A 99 -8.00 11.07 15.59
N GLU A 100 -8.10 9.77 15.84
CA GLU A 100 -8.80 9.21 16.99
C GLU A 100 -7.98 9.33 18.29
N VAL A 101 -8.70 9.24 19.40
CA VAL A 101 -8.11 9.20 20.76
C VAL A 101 -7.98 7.79 21.29
N VAL A 102 -7.03 7.58 22.20
CA VAL A 102 -6.85 6.33 22.94
C VAL A 102 -8.06 6.09 23.83
N THR A 103 -8.66 4.92 23.67
CA THR A 103 -9.78 4.42 24.48
C THR A 103 -9.32 3.22 25.33
N ALA A 104 -10.09 2.85 26.35
CA ALA A 104 -9.77 1.69 27.19
C ALA A 104 -9.69 0.35 26.40
N VAL A 105 -10.35 0.25 25.24
CA VAL A 105 -10.29 -0.94 24.37
C VAL A 105 -8.91 -1.08 23.72
N ASP A 106 -8.24 0.03 23.43
CA ASP A 106 -6.96 0.03 22.73
C ASP A 106 -5.86 -0.68 23.54
N PHE A 107 -5.83 -0.52 24.87
CA PHE A 107 -4.86 -1.18 25.75
C PHE A 107 -4.89 -2.72 25.69
N GLY A 108 -5.99 -3.33 25.22
CA GLY A 108 -6.12 -4.79 25.12
C GLY A 108 -5.25 -5.43 24.03
N ALA A 109 -4.87 -4.67 22.98
CA ALA A 109 -4.09 -5.18 21.85
C ALA A 109 -2.96 -4.23 21.39
N GLN A 110 -2.99 -2.95 21.79
CA GLN A 110 -1.99 -1.95 21.39
C GLN A 110 -0.80 -1.87 22.35
N PHE A 111 0.22 -2.70 22.15
CA PHE A 111 1.43 -2.75 23.02
C PHE A 111 2.28 -1.46 23.06
N LEU A 112 2.02 -0.48 22.18
CA LEU A 112 2.67 0.84 22.22
C LEU A 112 1.98 1.81 23.18
N LEU A 113 0.83 1.44 23.74
CA LEU A 113 0.04 2.25 24.67
C LEU A 113 0.07 1.65 26.07
N SER A 114 0.01 2.50 27.09
CA SER A 114 -0.02 2.09 28.50
C SER A 114 -0.97 3.00 29.28
N GLU A 115 -1.81 2.39 30.13
CA GLU A 115 -2.68 3.13 31.05
C GLU A 115 -1.83 3.81 32.14
N ASP A 116 -0.77 3.14 32.62
CA ASP A 116 0.18 3.66 33.61
C ASP A 116 1.01 4.85 33.08
N GLU A 117 1.27 4.92 31.75
CA GLU A 117 1.91 6.09 31.11
C GLU A 117 0.90 7.25 30.86
N GLY A 118 -0.37 7.10 31.27
CA GLY A 118 -1.38 8.15 31.18
C GLY A 118 -1.93 8.41 29.77
N HIS A 119 -1.82 7.42 28.86
CA HIS A 119 -2.18 7.62 27.45
C HIS A 119 -3.68 7.73 27.17
N LEU A 120 -4.56 7.39 28.12
CA LEU A 120 -6.02 7.41 27.93
C LEU A 120 -6.52 8.83 27.55
N GLY A 121 -7.25 8.93 26.44
CA GLY A 121 -7.74 10.21 25.92
C GLY A 121 -6.72 11.07 25.15
N MET A 122 -5.45 10.67 25.10
CA MET A 122 -4.48 11.28 24.17
C MET A 122 -4.80 10.87 22.72
N ASN A 123 -4.29 11.61 21.74
CA ASN A 123 -4.32 11.17 20.34
C ASN A 123 -3.50 9.86 20.17
N ARG A 124 -4.04 8.87 19.43
CA ARG A 124 -3.41 7.54 19.29
C ARG A 124 -2.01 7.60 18.70
N ALA A 125 -1.84 8.36 17.61
CA ALA A 125 -0.55 8.49 16.94
C ALA A 125 0.48 9.21 17.83
N GLU A 126 0.07 10.25 18.55
CA GLU A 126 0.94 10.93 19.53
C GLU A 126 1.42 9.99 20.64
N ALA A 127 0.50 9.26 21.29
CA ALA A 127 0.83 8.33 22.37
C ALA A 127 1.75 7.19 21.90
N ALA A 128 1.45 6.56 20.75
CA ALA A 128 2.28 5.49 20.19
C ALA A 128 3.68 5.97 19.76
N SER A 129 3.82 7.23 19.33
CA SER A 129 5.11 7.79 18.87
C SER A 129 6.20 7.75 19.93
N VAL A 130 5.84 7.89 21.21
CA VAL A 130 6.77 7.87 22.34
C VAL A 130 7.49 6.53 22.40
N ASN A 131 6.73 5.43 22.35
CA ASN A 131 7.28 4.08 22.43
C ASN A 131 7.95 3.64 21.12
N LEU A 132 7.49 4.11 19.95
CA LEU A 132 8.20 3.89 18.67
C LEU A 132 9.60 4.52 18.65
N ARG A 133 9.75 5.76 19.13
CA ARG A 133 11.06 6.43 19.22
C ARG A 133 12.04 5.69 20.14
N LYS A 134 11.55 5.04 21.20
CA LYS A 134 12.36 4.19 22.10
C LYS A 134 12.93 2.95 21.38
N LEU A 135 12.23 2.39 20.38
CA LEU A 135 12.67 1.17 19.66
C LEU A 135 13.91 1.40 18.80
N ASN A 136 13.99 2.53 18.08
CA ASN A 136 15.15 2.88 17.28
C ASN A 136 15.29 4.42 17.16
N PRO A 137 16.12 5.06 17.99
CA PRO A 137 16.33 6.51 17.95
C PRO A 137 16.93 7.07 16.65
N ARG A 138 17.34 6.20 15.71
CA ARG A 138 17.83 6.62 14.37
C ARG A 138 16.69 6.84 13.36
N VAL A 139 15.48 6.37 13.64
CA VAL A 139 14.32 6.53 12.75
C VAL A 139 13.53 7.76 13.15
N ASN A 140 13.28 8.66 12.20
CA ASN A 140 12.50 9.86 12.45
C ASN A 140 11.01 9.52 12.52
N VAL A 141 10.45 9.44 13.73
CA VAL A 141 9.01 9.15 13.93
C VAL A 141 8.23 10.46 14.02
N ASN A 142 7.43 10.75 13.00
CA ASN A 142 6.57 11.93 12.88
C ASN A 142 5.11 11.56 13.17
N VAL A 143 4.33 12.55 13.63
CA VAL A 143 2.92 12.38 13.98
C VAL A 143 2.08 13.38 13.19
N ASP A 144 1.01 12.89 12.59
CA ASP A 144 -0.07 13.69 12.02
C ASP A 144 -1.38 13.33 12.75
N LYS A 145 -2.13 14.34 13.17
CA LYS A 145 -3.35 14.19 14.00
C LYS A 145 -4.64 14.46 13.22
N GLU A 146 -4.54 14.81 11.95
CA GLU A 146 -5.69 15.10 11.10
C GLU A 146 -6.29 13.80 10.51
N ASP A 147 -7.58 13.83 10.13
CA ASP A 147 -8.15 12.73 9.35
C ASP A 147 -7.47 12.68 7.98
N ILE A 148 -6.93 11.51 7.62
CA ILE A 148 -6.30 11.24 6.32
C ILE A 148 -7.20 11.61 5.14
N ARG A 149 -8.53 11.54 5.29
CA ARG A 149 -9.52 11.92 4.26
C ARG A 149 -9.45 13.40 3.88
N THR A 150 -8.83 14.24 4.72
CA THR A 150 -8.57 15.67 4.43
C THR A 150 -7.29 15.92 3.62
N ARG A 151 -6.43 14.90 3.45
CA ARG A 151 -5.13 15.03 2.76
C ARG A 151 -5.27 14.82 1.25
N GLY A 152 -4.88 15.83 0.47
CA GLY A 152 -4.85 15.74 -1.01
C GLY A 152 -3.63 14.99 -1.56
N PRO A 153 -3.61 14.65 -2.87
CA PRO A 153 -2.57 13.81 -3.49
C PRO A 153 -1.12 14.21 -3.20
N ASN A 154 -0.82 15.52 -3.18
CA ASN A 154 0.52 16.06 -2.93
C ASN A 154 1.09 15.67 -1.55
N TYR A 155 0.24 15.38 -0.56
CA TYR A 155 0.69 14.88 0.75
C TYR A 155 1.45 13.56 0.61
N PHE A 156 0.95 12.66 -0.24
CA PHE A 156 1.51 11.32 -0.43
C PHE A 156 2.84 11.33 -1.20
N GLN A 157 3.16 12.42 -1.93
CA GLN A 157 4.35 12.52 -2.78
C GLN A 157 5.68 12.39 -2.01
N ASN A 158 5.70 12.75 -0.72
CA ASN A 158 6.90 12.74 0.11
C ASN A 158 7.31 11.35 0.64
N PHE A 159 6.45 10.36 0.49
CA PHE A 159 6.67 9.00 0.99
C PHE A 159 7.19 8.07 -0.11
N SER A 160 7.94 7.06 0.28
CA SER A 160 8.41 5.96 -0.55
C SER A 160 7.35 4.87 -0.68
N VAL A 161 6.57 4.63 0.38
CA VAL A 161 5.45 3.69 0.46
C VAL A 161 4.37 4.27 1.37
N VAL A 162 3.10 4.06 1.02
CA VAL A 162 1.94 4.41 1.85
C VAL A 162 1.23 3.14 2.30
N ILE A 163 0.97 3.03 3.60
CA ILE A 163 0.27 1.90 4.22
C ILE A 163 -0.94 2.46 4.94
N ALA A 164 -2.14 1.93 4.67
CA ALA A 164 -3.35 2.24 5.40
C ALA A 164 -3.89 0.99 6.10
N THR A 165 -4.33 1.14 7.34
CA THR A 165 -4.90 0.03 8.13
C THR A 165 -6.29 0.35 8.66
N ASP A 166 -7.14 -0.68 8.73
CA ASP A 166 -8.42 -0.66 9.46
C ASP A 166 -9.38 0.51 9.13
N LEU A 167 -9.30 1.02 7.89
CA LEU A 167 -10.21 2.02 7.32
C LEU A 167 -11.42 1.36 6.63
N ASP A 168 -12.40 2.19 6.23
CA ASP A 168 -13.47 1.81 5.33
C ASP A 168 -12.99 1.68 3.86
N PRO A 169 -13.73 0.96 3.00
CA PRO A 169 -13.33 0.73 1.61
C PRO A 169 -13.24 1.99 0.74
N ASP A 170 -14.00 3.03 1.05
CA ASP A 170 -14.02 4.27 0.27
C ASP A 170 -12.78 5.11 0.59
N ALA A 171 -12.38 5.17 1.86
CA ALA A 171 -11.12 5.75 2.28
C ALA A 171 -9.90 4.99 1.69
N PHE A 172 -9.91 3.65 1.66
CA PHE A 172 -8.87 2.89 0.96
C PHE A 172 -8.80 3.22 -0.53
N ASN A 173 -9.96 3.33 -1.21
CA ASN A 173 -10.01 3.71 -2.63
C ASN A 173 -9.46 5.14 -2.86
N ILE A 174 -9.89 6.12 -2.05
CA ILE A 174 -9.43 7.51 -2.15
C ILE A 174 -7.90 7.59 -2.00
N ILE A 175 -7.34 6.94 -0.98
CA ILE A 175 -5.89 6.92 -0.76
C ILE A 175 -5.19 6.21 -1.92
N ASN A 176 -5.67 5.05 -2.36
CA ASN A 176 -5.07 4.28 -3.46
C ASN A 176 -5.05 5.05 -4.79
N LEU A 177 -6.11 5.79 -5.12
CA LEU A 177 -6.15 6.66 -6.30
C LEU A 177 -5.21 7.87 -6.13
N ALA A 178 -5.16 8.47 -4.94
CA ALA A 178 -4.27 9.60 -4.65
C ALA A 178 -2.79 9.20 -4.74
N THR A 179 -2.38 8.06 -4.17
CA THR A 179 -1.01 7.53 -4.27
C THR A 179 -0.65 7.20 -5.70
N ARG A 180 -1.60 6.65 -6.47
CA ARG A 180 -1.43 6.40 -7.90
C ARG A 180 -1.14 7.67 -8.70
N ILE A 181 -1.87 8.75 -8.47
CA ILE A 181 -1.65 10.05 -9.14
C ILE A 181 -0.22 10.57 -8.92
N VAL A 182 0.36 10.37 -7.73
CA VAL A 182 1.74 10.76 -7.41
C VAL A 182 2.77 9.62 -7.58
N ASN A 183 2.40 8.55 -8.30
CA ASN A 183 3.21 7.37 -8.60
C ASN A 183 3.87 6.71 -7.36
N LYS A 184 3.08 6.44 -6.32
CA LYS A 184 3.53 5.83 -5.06
C LYS A 184 2.91 4.46 -4.81
N PRO A 185 3.71 3.47 -4.36
CA PRO A 185 3.22 2.19 -3.87
C PRO A 185 2.26 2.36 -2.69
N PHE A 186 1.19 1.57 -2.69
CA PHE A 186 0.16 1.57 -1.67
C PHE A 186 -0.10 0.17 -1.12
N TYR A 187 -0.36 0.09 0.18
CA TYR A 187 -0.89 -1.10 0.83
C TYR A 187 -2.14 -0.75 1.65
N ALA A 188 -3.15 -1.61 1.60
CA ALA A 188 -4.27 -1.61 2.54
C ALA A 188 -4.24 -2.92 3.34
N ALA A 189 -4.53 -2.87 4.63
CA ALA A 189 -4.63 -4.07 5.46
C ALA A 189 -5.66 -3.89 6.59
N GLY A 190 -6.09 -5.01 7.17
CA GLY A 190 -6.99 -4.97 8.33
C GLY A 190 -7.08 -6.31 9.04
N SER A 191 -7.55 -6.26 10.28
CA SER A 191 -7.72 -7.45 11.13
C SER A 191 -9.14 -7.50 11.73
N HIS A 192 -9.75 -8.69 11.66
CA HIS A 192 -11.07 -8.99 12.20
C HIS A 192 -10.98 -10.32 12.96
N GLY A 193 -10.57 -10.23 14.23
CA GLY A 193 -10.41 -11.35 15.14
C GLY A 193 -9.43 -12.38 14.59
N PHE A 194 -9.90 -13.60 14.31
CA PHE A 194 -9.10 -14.66 13.69
C PHE A 194 -8.74 -14.43 12.21
N TYR A 195 -9.28 -13.41 11.57
CA TYR A 195 -9.12 -13.15 10.14
C TYR A 195 -8.30 -11.89 9.89
N GLY A 196 -7.57 -11.84 8.77
CA GLY A 196 -6.88 -10.63 8.34
C GLY A 196 -6.61 -10.62 6.84
N TYR A 197 -6.29 -9.45 6.31
CA TYR A 197 -5.96 -9.30 4.90
C TYR A 197 -4.86 -8.26 4.67
N ILE A 198 -4.16 -8.42 3.55
CA ILE A 198 -3.24 -7.44 2.96
C ILE A 198 -3.63 -7.29 1.50
N PHE A 199 -3.75 -6.06 1.03
CA PHE A 199 -3.83 -5.69 -0.36
C PHE A 199 -2.61 -4.83 -0.71
N ALA A 200 -2.00 -5.11 -1.86
CA ALA A 200 -0.88 -4.36 -2.42
C ALA A 200 -1.28 -3.74 -3.76
N ASP A 201 -0.88 -2.48 -3.98
CA ASP A 201 -0.88 -1.84 -5.28
C ASP A 201 0.42 -1.07 -5.47
N LEU A 202 1.40 -1.73 -6.06
CA LEU A 202 2.72 -1.16 -6.33
C LEU A 202 2.79 -0.47 -7.70
N ILE A 203 1.65 -0.32 -8.39
CA ILE A 203 1.54 0.16 -9.78
C ILE A 203 2.31 -0.78 -10.73
N GLU A 204 3.61 -0.55 -10.93
CA GLU A 204 4.54 -1.48 -11.57
C GLU A 204 5.78 -1.61 -10.68
N HIS A 205 6.10 -2.83 -10.24
CA HIS A 205 7.25 -3.07 -9.37
C HIS A 205 8.31 -3.94 -10.08
N VAL A 206 9.52 -3.41 -10.19
CA VAL A 206 10.67 -4.11 -10.76
C VAL A 206 11.56 -4.63 -9.62
N PHE A 207 11.82 -5.93 -9.64
CA PHE A 207 12.62 -6.62 -8.62
C PHE A 207 13.56 -7.65 -9.27
N VAL A 208 14.58 -8.06 -8.53
CA VAL A 208 15.62 -8.96 -9.01
C VAL A 208 15.68 -10.21 -8.16
N ILE A 209 15.57 -11.38 -8.80
CA ILE A 209 15.86 -12.68 -8.18
C ILE A 209 17.27 -13.13 -8.58
N GLN A 210 18.05 -13.61 -7.62
CA GLN A 210 19.30 -14.34 -7.86
C GLN A 210 19.09 -15.83 -7.59
N ARG A 211 19.57 -16.70 -8.47
CA ARG A 211 19.49 -18.17 -8.34
C ARG A 211 20.63 -18.86 -9.09
N ASP A 212 20.88 -20.13 -8.80
CA ASP A 212 21.80 -20.95 -9.61
C ASP A 212 21.26 -21.06 -11.06
N GLU A 213 22.15 -21.02 -12.06
CA GLU A 213 21.80 -21.16 -13.48
C GLU A 213 21.09 -22.51 -13.75
N GLY A 214 19.86 -22.46 -14.26
CA GLY A 214 19.07 -23.65 -14.56
C GLY A 214 19.46 -24.29 -15.90
N ASN A 215 19.16 -25.59 -16.05
CA ASN A 215 19.38 -26.35 -17.29
C ASN A 215 18.61 -25.80 -18.52
N VAL A 216 17.66 -24.89 -18.31
CA VAL A 216 16.86 -24.24 -19.36
C VAL A 216 17.05 -22.74 -19.20
N ALA A 217 17.57 -22.09 -20.24
CA ALA A 217 17.80 -20.64 -20.25
C ALA A 217 16.49 -19.86 -20.07
N THR A 218 16.51 -18.86 -19.19
CA THR A 218 15.35 -17.98 -18.97
C THR A 218 15.09 -17.11 -20.18
N LYS A 219 13.83 -17.06 -20.62
CA LYS A 219 13.39 -16.26 -21.77
C LYS A 219 12.85 -14.91 -21.32
N LEU A 220 13.13 -13.86 -22.08
CA LEU A 220 12.54 -12.53 -21.93
C LEU A 220 11.10 -12.56 -22.48
N GLN A 221 10.15 -12.98 -21.65
CA GLN A 221 8.74 -13.10 -22.00
C GLN A 221 7.85 -12.93 -20.75
N PRO A 222 6.53 -12.68 -20.92
CA PRO A 222 5.56 -12.80 -19.84
C PRO A 222 5.58 -14.20 -19.20
N GLU A 223 5.64 -14.25 -17.87
CA GLU A 223 5.41 -15.46 -17.07
C GLU A 223 3.93 -15.62 -16.69
N SER A 224 3.23 -14.50 -16.48
CA SER A 224 1.80 -14.43 -16.20
C SER A 224 1.23 -13.13 -16.78
N ARG A 225 -0.08 -12.91 -16.64
CA ARG A 225 -0.71 -11.62 -17.02
C ARG A 225 -0.22 -10.44 -16.16
N THR A 226 0.26 -10.70 -14.94
CA THR A 226 0.79 -9.65 -14.04
C THR A 226 2.31 -9.50 -14.15
N ARG A 227 3.02 -10.53 -14.63
CA ARG A 227 4.47 -10.67 -14.47
C ARG A 227 5.21 -10.86 -15.79
N ASP A 228 6.19 -10.00 -16.05
CA ASP A 228 7.17 -10.14 -17.13
C ASP A 228 8.57 -10.51 -16.58
N VAL A 229 9.34 -11.28 -17.36
CA VAL A 229 10.81 -11.26 -17.27
C VAL A 229 11.32 -10.20 -18.25
N ILE A 230 12.07 -9.22 -17.74
CA ILE A 230 12.51 -8.05 -18.52
C ILE A 230 14.02 -8.02 -18.78
N ASP A 231 14.83 -8.67 -17.94
CA ASP A 231 16.28 -8.81 -18.15
C ASP A 231 16.80 -10.09 -17.45
N VAL A 232 17.87 -10.68 -18.00
CA VAL A 232 18.54 -11.89 -17.49
C VAL A 232 20.04 -11.75 -17.68
N GLN A 233 20.79 -11.74 -16.58
CA GLN A 233 22.25 -11.64 -16.57
C GLN A 233 22.85 -12.87 -15.89
N VAL A 234 23.83 -13.52 -16.52
CA VAL A 234 24.55 -14.67 -15.93
C VAL A 234 25.94 -14.24 -15.51
N LYS A 235 26.28 -14.41 -14.23
CA LYS A 235 27.60 -14.11 -13.68
C LYS A 235 28.21 -15.37 -13.08
N LYS A 236 29.49 -15.61 -13.36
CA LYS A 236 30.25 -16.71 -12.73
C LYS A 236 30.96 -16.21 -11.48
N GLU A 237 30.58 -16.75 -10.32
CA GLU A 237 31.22 -16.47 -9.03
C GLU A 237 31.56 -17.79 -8.32
N GLY A 238 32.78 -17.90 -7.80
CA GLY A 238 33.22 -19.08 -7.03
C GLY A 238 33.16 -20.42 -7.78
N GLY A 239 33.13 -20.41 -9.12
CA GLY A 239 32.98 -21.63 -9.94
C GLY A 239 31.53 -22.06 -10.18
N LYS A 240 30.54 -21.34 -9.65
CA LYS A 240 29.11 -21.48 -9.98
C LYS A 240 28.67 -20.40 -10.96
N SER A 241 27.74 -20.73 -11.85
CA SER A 241 26.97 -19.74 -12.60
C SER A 241 25.76 -19.31 -11.78
N ILE A 242 25.65 -18.02 -11.50
CA ILE A 242 24.49 -17.39 -10.84
C ILE A 242 23.74 -16.60 -11.91
N GLU A 243 22.45 -16.88 -12.05
CA GLU A 243 21.51 -16.15 -12.89
C GLU A 243 20.82 -15.06 -12.07
N ARG A 244 20.91 -13.82 -12.54
CA ARG A 244 20.22 -12.64 -12.03
C ARG A 244 19.07 -12.31 -12.97
N VAL A 245 17.85 -12.62 -12.55
CA VAL A 245 16.63 -12.43 -13.34
C VAL A 245 15.87 -11.21 -12.83
N THR A 246 15.75 -10.19 -13.67
CA THR A 246 14.96 -8.99 -13.40
C THR A 246 13.53 -9.19 -13.90
N LYS A 247 12.56 -8.99 -13.00
CA LYS A 247 11.14 -9.20 -13.26
C LYS A 247 10.34 -7.94 -12.95
N ARG A 248 9.21 -7.78 -13.61
CA ARG A 248 8.23 -6.70 -13.37
C ARG A 248 6.88 -7.30 -13.01
N GLU A 249 6.34 -6.95 -11.85
CA GLU A 249 4.91 -7.11 -11.53
C GLU A 249 4.10 -5.88 -11.94
N ARG A 250 2.83 -6.08 -12.25
CA ARG A 250 1.83 -5.03 -12.45
C ARG A 250 0.63 -5.23 -11.53
N TYR A 251 0.04 -4.13 -11.10
CA TYR A 251 -1.04 -4.11 -10.12
C TYR A 251 -2.29 -3.41 -10.65
N SER A 252 -3.42 -3.69 -10.01
CA SER A 252 -4.67 -2.94 -10.23
C SER A 252 -5.10 -2.21 -8.97
N THR A 253 -5.86 -1.13 -9.13
CA THR A 253 -6.48 -0.40 -8.02
C THR A 253 -7.34 -1.29 -7.12
N TRP A 254 -7.55 -0.81 -5.87
CA TRP A 254 -8.41 -1.42 -4.85
C TRP A 254 -9.78 -1.81 -5.40
N THR A 255 -10.53 -0.86 -5.97
CA THR A 255 -11.88 -1.10 -6.51
C THR A 255 -11.92 -2.17 -7.60
N LEU A 256 -10.94 -2.17 -8.51
CA LEU A 256 -10.87 -3.17 -9.58
C LEU A 256 -10.49 -4.56 -9.03
N SER A 257 -9.71 -4.62 -7.94
CA SER A 257 -9.34 -5.86 -7.25
C SER A 257 -10.51 -6.46 -6.43
N ASP A 258 -11.33 -5.63 -5.77
CA ASP A 258 -12.51 -6.09 -5.01
C ASP A 258 -13.56 -6.78 -5.91
N VAL A 259 -13.73 -6.33 -7.15
CA VAL A 259 -14.68 -6.95 -8.08
C VAL A 259 -14.06 -8.03 -8.98
N ALA A 260 -12.74 -8.16 -9.00
CA ALA A 260 -12.03 -9.08 -9.89
C ALA A 260 -12.44 -10.56 -9.71
N PRO A 261 -12.47 -11.36 -10.79
CA PRO A 261 -12.64 -12.81 -10.69
C PRO A 261 -11.35 -13.47 -10.17
N LEU A 262 -11.46 -14.75 -9.80
CA LEU A 262 -10.28 -15.57 -9.51
C LEU A 262 -9.45 -15.80 -10.79
N PRO A 263 -8.11 -15.98 -10.67
CA PRO A 263 -7.26 -16.35 -11.78
C PRO A 263 -7.77 -17.58 -12.52
N GLU A 264 -7.53 -17.63 -13.83
CA GLU A 264 -8.02 -18.71 -14.70
C GLU A 264 -7.59 -20.11 -14.23
N GLU A 265 -6.39 -20.21 -13.65
CA GLU A 265 -5.85 -21.45 -13.05
C GLU A 265 -6.65 -21.96 -11.84
N TYR A 266 -7.35 -21.09 -11.09
CA TYR A 266 -8.31 -21.51 -10.07
C TYR A 266 -9.60 -21.96 -10.74
N ARG A 267 -10.18 -21.15 -11.64
CA ARG A 267 -11.44 -21.44 -12.34
C ARG A 267 -11.42 -22.77 -13.11
N LYS A 268 -10.29 -23.14 -13.72
CA LYS A 268 -10.08 -24.42 -14.41
C LYS A 268 -9.97 -25.64 -13.48
N SER A 269 -9.84 -25.47 -12.17
CA SER A 269 -9.58 -26.55 -11.22
C SER A 269 -10.59 -26.60 -10.07
N PRO A 270 -11.56 -27.54 -10.10
CA PRO A 270 -12.50 -27.77 -9.00
C PRO A 270 -11.84 -28.15 -7.66
N ARG A 271 -10.56 -28.54 -7.66
CA ARG A 271 -9.76 -28.71 -6.44
C ARG A 271 -9.29 -27.37 -5.89
N ARG A 272 -8.78 -26.48 -6.74
CA ARG A 272 -8.32 -25.14 -6.31
C ARG A 272 -9.48 -24.25 -5.86
N LEU A 273 -10.63 -24.27 -6.56
CA LEU A 273 -11.84 -23.57 -6.11
C LEU A 273 -12.29 -24.01 -4.69
N ARG A 274 -12.17 -25.30 -4.37
CA ARG A 274 -12.46 -25.81 -3.01
C ARG A 274 -11.41 -25.45 -1.95
N ALA A 275 -10.24 -24.97 -2.36
CA ALA A 275 -9.16 -24.55 -1.48
C ALA A 275 -9.09 -23.01 -1.31
N VAL A 276 -9.94 -22.24 -2.00
CA VAL A 276 -10.09 -20.80 -1.73
C VAL A 276 -10.83 -20.65 -0.41
N THR A 277 -10.30 -19.89 0.54
CA THR A 277 -10.99 -19.65 1.80
C THR A 277 -12.30 -18.85 1.56
N PRO A 278 -13.45 -19.26 2.12
CA PRO A 278 -14.67 -18.47 2.03
C PRO A 278 -14.55 -17.09 2.71
N VAL A 279 -13.51 -16.87 3.53
CA VAL A 279 -13.18 -15.56 4.12
C VAL A 279 -12.99 -14.48 3.06
N LEU A 280 -12.51 -14.82 1.84
CA LEU A 280 -12.48 -13.89 0.70
C LEU A 280 -13.88 -13.37 0.34
N SER A 281 -14.89 -14.25 0.35
CA SER A 281 -16.28 -13.87 0.09
C SER A 281 -16.85 -13.02 1.23
N CYS A 282 -16.51 -13.35 2.48
CA CYS A 282 -16.93 -12.61 3.67
C CYS A 282 -16.31 -11.20 3.73
N LEU A 283 -15.03 -11.03 3.37
CA LEU A 283 -14.34 -9.73 3.33
C LEU A 283 -14.94 -8.82 2.26
N ARG A 284 -15.12 -9.30 1.02
CA ARG A 284 -15.77 -8.52 -0.04
C ARG A 284 -17.20 -8.11 0.33
N ALA A 285 -17.94 -9.00 1.01
CA ALA A 285 -19.28 -8.69 1.52
C ALA A 285 -19.28 -7.71 2.69
N LEU A 286 -18.23 -7.71 3.52
CA LEU A 286 -18.05 -6.72 4.59
C LEU A 286 -17.78 -5.34 4.01
N PHE A 287 -16.93 -5.25 2.98
CA PHE A 287 -16.63 -4.00 2.28
C PHE A 287 -17.89 -3.41 1.64
N GLU A 288 -18.63 -4.21 0.87
CA GLU A 288 -19.92 -3.80 0.28
C GLU A 288 -20.95 -3.38 1.36
N PHE A 289 -21.03 -4.10 2.48
CA PHE A 289 -21.89 -3.72 3.61
C PHE A 289 -21.49 -2.37 4.23
N GLN A 290 -20.19 -2.13 4.40
CA GLN A 290 -19.69 -0.84 4.93
C GLN A 290 -20.01 0.31 3.98
N GLN A 291 -19.90 0.12 2.67
CA GLN A 291 -20.29 1.12 1.66
C GLN A 291 -21.80 1.37 1.67
N GLU A 292 -22.63 0.34 1.83
CA GLU A 292 -24.10 0.49 1.90
C GLU A 292 -24.62 1.14 3.18
N LYS A 293 -23.96 0.90 4.32
CA LYS A 293 -24.50 1.25 5.66
C LYS A 293 -23.65 2.25 6.44
N GLY A 294 -22.44 2.59 5.98
CA GLY A 294 -21.49 3.48 6.67
C GLY A 294 -20.91 2.92 7.98
N ARG A 295 -21.01 1.60 8.21
CA ARG A 295 -20.64 0.94 9.47
C ARG A 295 -20.47 -0.56 9.31
N LEU A 296 -19.91 -1.20 10.34
CA LEU A 296 -19.83 -2.66 10.44
C LEU A 296 -21.22 -3.30 10.70
N PRO A 297 -21.44 -4.58 10.30
CA PRO A 297 -22.60 -5.38 10.70
C PRO A 297 -22.64 -5.58 12.22
N ALA A 298 -23.81 -5.42 12.85
CA ALA A 298 -23.98 -5.67 14.28
C ALA A 298 -24.73 -6.98 14.54
N LEU A 299 -24.13 -7.85 15.36
CA LEU A 299 -24.64 -9.19 15.68
C LEU A 299 -26.04 -9.22 16.31
N ASN A 300 -26.46 -8.11 16.94
CA ASN A 300 -27.78 -7.96 17.56
C ASN A 300 -28.87 -7.48 16.57
N ARG A 301 -28.51 -7.08 15.35
CA ARG A 301 -29.46 -6.61 14.33
C ARG A 301 -29.72 -7.70 13.30
N ARG A 302 -30.96 -8.22 13.31
CA ARG A 302 -31.41 -9.23 12.34
C ARG A 302 -31.26 -8.77 10.88
N GLU A 303 -31.58 -7.52 10.57
CA GLU A 303 -31.40 -6.94 9.21
C GLU A 303 -29.93 -7.00 8.77
N ASP A 304 -28.98 -6.69 9.66
CA ASP A 304 -27.55 -6.73 9.35
C ASP A 304 -27.09 -8.15 9.01
N LEU A 305 -27.53 -9.14 9.80
CA LEU A 305 -27.22 -10.55 9.60
C LEU A 305 -27.80 -11.09 8.29
N GLU A 306 -29.06 -10.75 7.99
CA GLU A 306 -29.73 -11.13 6.74
C GLU A 306 -29.04 -10.48 5.53
N ARG A 307 -28.78 -9.16 5.55
CA ARG A 307 -28.10 -8.46 4.45
C ARG A 307 -26.68 -8.98 4.23
N PHE A 308 -25.88 -9.13 5.29
CA PHE A 308 -24.52 -9.67 5.17
C PHE A 308 -24.51 -11.09 4.60
N THR A 309 -25.44 -11.96 5.03
CA THR A 309 -25.55 -13.32 4.49
C THR A 309 -25.86 -13.33 2.99
N THR A 310 -26.76 -12.44 2.54
CA THR A 310 -27.05 -12.24 1.11
C THR A 310 -25.80 -11.78 0.36
N LEU A 311 -25.12 -10.72 0.82
CA LEU A 311 -23.90 -10.19 0.20
C LEU A 311 -22.79 -11.24 0.13
N ALA A 312 -22.54 -11.98 1.21
CA ALA A 312 -21.54 -13.04 1.24
C ALA A 312 -21.86 -14.16 0.24
N THR A 313 -23.14 -14.54 0.10
CA THR A 313 -23.59 -15.54 -0.88
C THR A 313 -23.41 -15.02 -2.31
N GLU A 314 -23.77 -13.78 -2.60
CA GLU A 314 -23.58 -13.16 -3.91
C GLU A 314 -22.10 -13.05 -4.30
N ARG A 315 -21.25 -12.59 -3.38
CA ARG A 315 -19.79 -12.47 -3.60
C ARG A 315 -19.13 -13.84 -3.77
N HIS A 316 -19.59 -14.86 -3.05
CA HIS A 316 -19.15 -16.25 -3.21
C HIS A 316 -19.52 -16.82 -4.59
N HIS A 317 -20.74 -16.55 -5.06
CA HIS A 317 -21.19 -16.94 -6.40
C HIS A 317 -20.42 -16.18 -7.50
N LYS A 318 -20.19 -14.86 -7.36
CA LYS A 318 -19.39 -14.04 -8.29
C LYS A 318 -17.94 -14.56 -8.43
N LEU A 319 -17.36 -15.14 -7.37
CA LEU A 319 -16.05 -15.81 -7.41
C LEU A 319 -16.07 -17.20 -8.08
N GLY A 320 -17.24 -17.76 -8.39
CA GLY A 320 -17.39 -19.12 -8.94
C GLY A 320 -17.10 -20.23 -7.91
N LEU A 321 -17.23 -19.94 -6.62
CA LEU A 321 -16.92 -20.88 -5.55
C LEU A 321 -18.08 -21.86 -5.28
N PRO A 322 -17.80 -23.12 -4.87
CA PRO A 322 -18.86 -24.09 -4.62
C PRO A 322 -19.62 -23.74 -3.34
N VAL A 323 -20.94 -23.59 -3.43
CA VAL A 323 -21.84 -23.22 -2.31
C VAL A 323 -21.63 -24.06 -1.03
N SER A 324 -21.14 -25.31 -1.16
CA SER A 324 -20.82 -26.17 -0.02
C SER A 324 -19.60 -25.73 0.82
N THR A 325 -18.80 -24.75 0.38
CA THR A 325 -17.68 -24.21 1.16
C THR A 325 -18.11 -23.03 2.04
N LEU A 326 -19.07 -22.19 1.61
CA LEU A 326 -19.66 -21.13 2.45
C LEU A 326 -20.69 -21.68 3.44
N LYS A 327 -20.19 -22.36 4.49
CA LYS A 327 -21.03 -22.89 5.57
C LYS A 327 -21.49 -21.79 6.53
N SER A 328 -22.65 -21.98 7.15
CA SER A 328 -23.20 -21.08 8.18
C SER A 328 -22.28 -20.90 9.40
N GLU A 329 -21.44 -21.88 9.70
CA GLU A 329 -20.40 -21.82 10.73
C GLU A 329 -19.34 -20.77 10.40
N VAL A 330 -18.90 -20.69 9.14
CA VAL A 330 -17.90 -19.71 8.68
C VAL A 330 -18.48 -18.30 8.71
N LEU A 331 -19.73 -18.13 8.25
CA LEU A 331 -20.43 -16.85 8.33
C LEU A 331 -20.59 -16.37 9.78
N ARG A 332 -21.03 -17.25 10.69
CA ARG A 332 -21.17 -16.94 12.11
C ARG A 332 -19.82 -16.58 12.75
N SER A 333 -18.79 -17.39 12.51
CA SER A 333 -17.44 -17.15 13.02
C SER A 333 -16.90 -15.80 12.53
N PHE A 334 -17.01 -15.51 11.23
CA PHE A 334 -16.59 -14.24 10.66
C PHE A 334 -17.32 -13.06 11.32
N LEU A 335 -18.65 -13.09 11.33
CA LEU A 335 -19.48 -12.05 11.97
C LEU A 335 -19.14 -11.82 13.45
N GLN A 336 -18.80 -12.88 14.20
CA GLN A 336 -18.40 -12.80 15.61
C GLN A 336 -17.02 -12.16 15.82
N ASN A 337 -16.19 -12.08 14.78
CA ASN A 337 -14.82 -11.58 14.84
C ASN A 337 -14.65 -10.18 14.22
N ILE A 338 -15.67 -9.64 13.53
CA ILE A 338 -15.63 -8.30 12.92
C ILE A 338 -15.30 -7.23 13.99
N GLY A 339 -14.31 -6.39 13.69
CA GLY A 339 -13.88 -5.29 14.55
C GLY A 339 -13.08 -5.69 15.80
N SER A 340 -12.85 -6.99 16.04
CA SER A 340 -11.99 -7.48 17.12
C SER A 340 -10.51 -7.44 16.69
N GLU A 341 -9.62 -7.04 17.59
CA GLU A 341 -8.17 -7.06 17.38
C GLU A 341 -7.54 -8.15 18.25
N LEU A 342 -6.85 -9.12 17.64
CA LEU A 342 -6.15 -10.21 18.34
C LEU A 342 -4.65 -10.11 18.11
N ALA A 343 -3.88 -9.93 19.19
CA ALA A 343 -2.43 -9.74 19.14
C ALA A 343 -1.66 -10.80 18.30
N PRO A 344 -1.98 -12.12 18.34
CA PRO A 344 -1.32 -13.10 17.48
C PRO A 344 -1.58 -12.88 15.98
N VAL A 345 -2.79 -12.45 15.62
CA VAL A 345 -3.19 -12.26 14.21
C VAL A 345 -2.59 -10.96 13.67
N THR A 346 -2.63 -9.88 14.45
CA THR A 346 -1.99 -8.62 14.09
C THR A 346 -0.48 -8.75 13.99
N ALA A 347 0.17 -9.60 14.81
CA ALA A 347 1.60 -9.91 14.69
C ALA A 347 1.93 -10.69 13.40
N ILE A 348 1.11 -11.67 13.01
CA ILE A 348 1.29 -12.42 11.76
C ILE A 348 1.12 -11.51 10.54
N ILE A 349 0.00 -10.77 10.45
CA ILE A 349 -0.28 -9.88 9.31
C ILE A 349 0.68 -8.69 9.27
N GLY A 350 0.93 -8.05 10.41
CA GLY A 350 1.83 -6.89 10.49
C GLY A 350 3.29 -7.25 10.22
N GLY A 351 3.74 -8.43 10.63
CA GLY A 351 5.04 -8.99 10.27
C GLY A 351 5.15 -9.28 8.77
N GLN A 352 4.15 -9.96 8.20
CA GLN A 352 4.12 -10.30 6.76
C GLN A 352 4.10 -9.04 5.87
N LEU A 353 3.30 -8.03 6.24
CA LEU A 353 3.23 -6.76 5.52
C LEU A 353 4.52 -5.95 5.64
N ALA A 354 5.07 -5.79 6.84
CA ALA A 354 6.34 -5.07 7.02
C ALA A 354 7.49 -5.74 6.25
N GLN A 355 7.55 -7.08 6.23
CA GLN A 355 8.53 -7.81 5.43
C GLN A 355 8.35 -7.62 3.92
N ASP A 356 7.11 -7.54 3.42
CA ASP A 356 6.84 -7.27 2.01
C ASP A 356 7.24 -5.84 1.63
N VAL A 357 6.95 -4.85 2.47
CA VAL A 357 7.40 -3.45 2.30
C VAL A 357 8.93 -3.36 2.27
N ILE A 358 9.63 -4.05 3.17
CA ILE A 358 11.09 -4.13 3.18
C ILE A 358 11.64 -4.78 1.89
N ASN A 359 11.01 -5.85 1.42
CA ASN A 359 11.37 -6.54 0.18
C ASN A 359 11.18 -5.63 -1.05
N VAL A 360 10.09 -4.87 -1.11
CA VAL A 360 9.79 -3.90 -2.17
C VAL A 360 10.77 -2.73 -2.16
N LEU A 361 11.11 -2.19 -0.98
CA LEU A 361 12.14 -1.15 -0.85
C LEU A 361 13.53 -1.67 -1.29
N GLY A 362 13.86 -2.93 -0.97
CA GLY A 362 15.09 -3.58 -1.42
C GLY A 362 15.10 -3.90 -2.93
N ALA A 363 13.94 -4.17 -3.52
CA ALA A 363 13.73 -4.74 -4.85
C ALA A 363 14.40 -6.13 -5.04
N SER A 364 14.41 -6.95 -3.99
CA SER A 364 15.21 -8.18 -3.88
C SER A 364 14.39 -9.49 -3.84
N GLN A 365 13.07 -9.41 -3.72
CA GLN A 365 12.17 -10.57 -3.69
C GLN A 365 10.88 -10.29 -4.45
N ALA A 366 10.12 -11.34 -4.76
CA ALA A 366 8.79 -11.17 -5.34
C ALA A 366 7.81 -10.63 -4.28
N PRO A 367 7.11 -9.52 -4.54
CA PRO A 367 6.13 -8.94 -3.62
C PRO A 367 4.82 -9.74 -3.54
N ILE A 368 3.98 -9.41 -2.56
CA ILE A 368 2.58 -9.83 -2.51
C ILE A 368 1.85 -9.40 -3.79
N GLN A 369 1.13 -10.33 -4.43
CA GLN A 369 0.44 -10.12 -5.70
C GLN A 369 -0.99 -10.72 -5.68
N ASN A 370 -2.03 -9.92 -5.50
CA ASN A 370 -2.06 -8.61 -4.85
C ASN A 370 -2.82 -8.64 -3.53
N THR A 371 -3.63 -9.67 -3.29
CA THR A 371 -4.45 -9.83 -2.09
C THR A 371 -4.01 -11.07 -1.33
N LEU A 372 -3.54 -10.92 -0.11
CA LEU A 372 -3.29 -12.01 0.83
C LEU A 372 -4.40 -12.03 1.88
N ILE A 373 -4.91 -13.22 2.19
CA ILE A 373 -5.92 -13.44 3.25
C ILE A 373 -5.37 -14.46 4.23
N PHE A 374 -5.44 -14.11 5.50
CA PHE A 374 -5.15 -14.99 6.62
C PHE A 374 -6.44 -15.52 7.25
N ASP A 375 -6.49 -16.84 7.46
CA ASP A 375 -7.56 -17.54 8.16
C ASP A 375 -6.97 -18.26 9.38
N GLY A 376 -7.15 -17.68 10.56
CA GLY A 376 -6.65 -18.22 11.82
C GLY A 376 -7.28 -19.54 12.26
N ASN A 377 -8.31 -20.04 11.57
CA ASN A 377 -8.86 -21.38 11.83
C ASN A 377 -8.05 -22.47 11.14
N THR A 378 -7.50 -22.18 9.96
CA THR A 378 -6.58 -23.08 9.24
C THR A 378 -5.11 -22.74 9.47
N MET A 379 -4.82 -21.55 10.02
CA MET A 379 -3.49 -20.95 10.14
C MET A 379 -2.79 -20.77 8.78
N GLU A 380 -3.58 -20.53 7.72
CA GLU A 380 -3.07 -20.31 6.37
C GLU A 380 -3.12 -18.82 5.97
N ALA A 381 -2.07 -18.35 5.30
CA ALA A 381 -1.98 -17.05 4.65
C ALA A 381 -1.94 -17.25 3.13
N ASN A 382 -3.12 -17.27 2.49
CA ASN A 382 -3.26 -17.58 1.07
C ASN A 382 -3.26 -16.31 0.21
N MET A 383 -2.48 -16.31 -0.86
CA MET A 383 -2.36 -15.19 -1.80
C MET A 383 -3.18 -15.42 -3.08
N TYR A 384 -3.91 -14.38 -3.49
CA TYR A 384 -4.81 -14.36 -4.64
C TYR A 384 -4.47 -13.15 -5.53
N PRO A 385 -3.98 -13.37 -6.77
CA PRO A 385 -3.82 -12.32 -7.79
C PRO A 385 -5.19 -11.86 -8.33
N LEU A 386 -5.81 -10.89 -7.66
CA LEU A 386 -7.16 -10.41 -7.95
C LEU A 386 -7.08 -9.15 -8.81
N HIS A 387 -7.24 -9.34 -10.12
CA HIS A 387 -7.18 -8.26 -11.12
C HIS A 387 -8.29 -8.40 -12.16
N PRO A 388 -8.87 -7.30 -12.69
CA PRO A 388 -9.88 -7.34 -13.75
C PRO A 388 -9.34 -8.07 -14.98
N GLU A 389 -10.19 -8.70 -15.80
CA GLU A 389 -9.72 -9.50 -16.95
C GLU A 389 -9.06 -8.66 -18.06
N ASP A 390 -9.32 -7.35 -18.09
CA ASP A 390 -8.75 -6.40 -19.05
C ASP A 390 -7.21 -6.29 -18.97
N ASP A 391 -6.58 -5.98 -20.10
CA ASP A 391 -5.11 -5.88 -20.22
C ASP A 391 -4.49 -4.61 -19.61
N GLN A 392 -5.32 -3.62 -19.22
CA GLN A 392 -4.83 -2.41 -18.58
C GLN A 392 -4.51 -2.67 -17.11
N LEU A 393 -3.24 -2.99 -16.83
CA LEU A 393 -2.65 -3.10 -15.49
C LEU A 393 -1.51 -2.09 -15.30
N GLY A 394 -1.15 -1.87 -14.04
CA GLY A 394 -0.08 -0.95 -13.65
C GLY A 394 -0.34 0.48 -14.13
N SER A 395 0.70 1.12 -14.66
CA SER A 395 0.69 2.51 -15.15
C SER A 395 -0.43 2.79 -16.16
N GLY A 396 -0.89 1.78 -16.90
CA GLY A 396 -1.96 1.90 -17.89
C GLY A 396 -3.34 2.28 -17.33
N GLN A 397 -3.60 2.06 -16.03
CA GLN A 397 -4.91 2.34 -15.42
C GLN A 397 -5.15 3.82 -15.08
N LEU A 398 -4.13 4.68 -15.18
CA LEU A 398 -4.24 6.13 -14.99
C LEU A 398 -4.21 6.92 -16.29
N VAL A 399 -4.37 6.25 -17.43
CA VAL A 399 -4.47 6.93 -18.72
C VAL A 399 -5.82 7.66 -18.78
N PHE A 400 -5.80 8.92 -18.32
CA PHE A 400 -6.83 9.89 -18.63
C PHE A 400 -6.90 10.00 -20.16
N SER A 401 -7.89 9.35 -20.75
CA SER A 401 -8.25 9.53 -22.15
C SER A 401 -8.80 10.95 -22.32
N SER A 402 -7.88 11.89 -22.57
CA SER A 402 -8.23 13.29 -22.87
C SER A 402 -9.22 13.30 -24.03
N PRO A 403 -10.47 13.79 -23.83
CA PRO A 403 -11.47 13.79 -24.88
C PRO A 403 -11.09 14.84 -25.92
N ALA A 404 -10.44 14.37 -26.98
CA ALA A 404 -10.00 15.12 -28.16
C ALA A 404 -8.97 16.25 -27.91
N GLY A 405 -7.69 15.93 -28.07
CA GLY A 405 -6.79 16.80 -28.82
C GLY A 405 -6.20 18.04 -28.12
N VAL A 406 -6.03 18.05 -26.80
CA VAL A 406 -5.18 19.04 -26.11
C VAL A 406 -4.02 18.35 -25.41
N GLN A 407 -2.81 18.55 -25.93
CA GLN A 407 -1.56 18.14 -25.28
C GLN A 407 -1.19 19.16 -24.20
N PHE A 408 -1.26 18.76 -22.94
CA PHE A 408 -0.52 19.44 -21.88
C PHE A 408 0.89 18.82 -21.81
N ALA A 409 1.84 19.45 -22.49
CA ALA A 409 3.25 19.18 -22.28
C ALA A 409 3.65 19.73 -20.90
N VAL A 410 3.82 18.85 -19.92
CA VAL A 410 4.52 19.20 -18.67
C VAL A 410 6.02 19.13 -18.97
N ASP A 411 6.51 20.18 -19.63
CA ASP A 411 7.93 20.32 -19.92
C ASP A 411 8.65 20.78 -18.65
N SER A 412 9.40 19.88 -18.00
CA SER A 412 10.05 20.09 -16.71
C SER A 412 11.31 20.97 -16.77
N SER A 413 11.39 21.84 -17.79
CA SER A 413 12.61 22.50 -18.23
C SER A 413 12.50 24.03 -18.41
N ASN A 414 11.57 24.72 -17.73
CA ASN A 414 11.57 26.19 -17.71
C ASN A 414 10.95 26.85 -16.45
N ALA A 415 11.45 26.49 -15.27
CA ALA A 415 11.06 27.08 -13.98
C ALA A 415 11.99 28.23 -13.53
N MET A 416 12.54 29.02 -14.46
CA MET A 416 13.25 30.27 -14.18
C MET A 416 12.96 31.31 -15.29
N ALA A 417 12.37 32.44 -14.90
CA ALA A 417 12.06 33.65 -15.71
C ALA A 417 10.68 33.73 -16.42
N ALA A 418 9.63 34.05 -15.64
CA ALA A 418 8.56 34.97 -16.06
C ALA A 418 7.82 35.54 -14.84
N GLY A 419 8.10 36.79 -14.47
CA GLY A 419 7.33 37.49 -13.44
C GLY A 419 6.02 38.01 -14.04
N VAL A 420 4.88 37.41 -13.71
CA VAL A 420 3.55 37.90 -14.07
C VAL A 420 2.69 37.92 -12.81
N VAL A 421 2.26 39.11 -12.39
CA VAL A 421 1.36 39.31 -11.25
C VAL A 421 -0.09 39.11 -11.74
N PRO A 422 -0.93 38.29 -11.08
CA PRO A 422 -2.33 38.16 -11.45
C PRO A 422 -3.14 39.44 -11.18
N ASP A 423 -4.07 39.75 -12.09
CA ASP A 423 -4.99 40.88 -12.02
C ASP A 423 -5.97 40.74 -10.82
N PRO A 424 -6.05 41.72 -9.89
CA PRO A 424 -6.98 41.68 -8.76
C PRO A 424 -8.48 41.71 -9.12
N SER A 425 -8.83 41.97 -10.38
CA SER A 425 -10.22 42.27 -10.82
C SER A 425 -11.18 41.07 -10.86
N LEU A 426 -10.70 39.84 -10.65
CA LEU A 426 -11.48 38.61 -10.86
C LEU A 426 -11.83 37.81 -9.59
N MET A 427 -11.68 38.40 -8.39
CA MET A 427 -12.16 37.77 -7.16
C MET A 427 -13.67 37.93 -6.98
N ILE A 428 -14.39 36.81 -7.09
CA ILE A 428 -15.79 36.69 -6.66
C ILE A 428 -15.80 36.74 -5.11
N PRO A 429 -16.56 37.66 -4.48
CA PRO A 429 -16.60 37.77 -3.02
C PRO A 429 -17.38 36.60 -2.37
N PRO A 430 -17.03 36.19 -1.14
CA PRO A 430 -17.68 35.08 -0.46
C PRO A 430 -19.12 35.40 -0.06
N VAL A 431 -20.01 34.40 -0.18
CA VAL A 431 -21.41 34.51 0.24
C VAL A 431 -21.50 34.53 1.77
N ASN A 432 -21.98 35.64 2.32
CA ASN A 432 -22.10 35.86 3.76
C ASN A 432 -23.40 35.26 4.30
N MET A 433 -23.32 34.15 5.03
CA MET A 433 -24.47 33.49 5.68
C MET A 433 -24.61 33.99 7.13
N ALA A 434 -25.27 35.14 7.30
CA ALA A 434 -25.75 35.63 8.60
C ALA A 434 -27.28 35.76 8.55
N GLY A 435 -27.97 35.19 9.55
CA GLY A 435 -29.43 35.16 9.60
C GLY A 435 -30.07 36.48 10.02
N PRO A 436 -31.40 36.66 9.82
CA PRO A 436 -32.11 37.86 10.22
C PRO A 436 -32.45 37.84 11.73
N ASP A 437 -32.03 38.89 12.44
CA ASP A 437 -32.54 39.23 13.77
C ASP A 437 -34.05 39.52 13.72
N ILE A 438 -34.79 39.03 14.72
CA ILE A 438 -36.16 39.46 15.00
C ILE A 438 -36.18 40.05 16.42
N ALA A 439 -36.33 41.37 16.49
CA ALA A 439 -36.46 42.08 17.76
C ALA A 439 -37.83 41.79 18.41
N GLY A 440 -37.83 41.56 19.73
CA GLY A 440 -39.05 41.46 20.53
C GLY A 440 -39.64 42.82 20.91
N PRO A 441 -40.77 42.81 21.62
CA PRO A 441 -40.77 43.47 22.93
C PRO A 441 -41.40 42.61 24.05
N GLY A 442 -40.94 42.82 25.29
CA GLY A 442 -41.65 42.40 26.51
C GLY A 442 -42.85 43.31 26.84
N PRO A 443 -43.50 43.19 28.03
CA PRO A 443 -42.88 42.87 29.31
C PRO A 443 -43.65 41.90 30.24
N ASP A 444 -43.06 41.64 31.41
CA ASP A 444 -43.64 41.24 32.72
C ASP A 444 -44.88 40.34 32.82
N MET A 445 -44.73 39.21 33.54
CA MET A 445 -45.32 39.11 34.89
C MET A 445 -44.69 37.99 35.75
N THR A 446 -44.80 38.19 37.07
CA THR A 446 -44.29 37.34 38.17
C THR A 446 -45.27 36.24 38.59
N LEU A 447 -44.81 35.37 39.52
CA LEU A 447 -45.54 34.29 40.24
C LEU A 447 -45.73 33.00 39.40
N GLY A 448 -45.57 31.78 39.96
CA GLY A 448 -45.13 31.38 41.31
C GLY A 448 -45.44 29.88 41.58
N GLN A 449 -44.72 29.30 42.55
CA GLN A 449 -44.67 27.86 42.93
C GLN A 449 -43.85 26.95 42.00
#